data_AF-E2APW5-F1
#
_entry.id   AF-E2APW5-F1
#
_cell.length_a   1.000
_cell.length_b   1.000
_cell.length_c   1.000
_cell.angle_alpha   90.00
_cell.angle_beta   90.00
_cell.angle_gamma   90.00
#
_symmetry.space_group_name_H-M   'P 1'
#
loop_
_entity.id
_entity.type
_entity.pdbx_description
1 polymer ?
#
loop_
_entity_poly.entity_id
_entity_poly.type
_entity_poly.pdbx_seq_one_letter_code
_entity_poly.pdbx_strand_id
1 'polypeptide(L)'
;LSDHPNIIITRADKRNVTVVLDRDIYITKMQNLLFDDSTYTVITKDSTKKVCNNLKSLLARWRKFDYISISRYKSLLLTDGIIPRAYGLPKIHKQNFLLRIIVLSINSSLHAFANFLHSILYQHLPRSKSYIKNS
;
A
#
# COMPACT_ATOMS: atom_id res chain seq x y z
N LEU A 1 17.07 -16.25 15.58
CA LEU A 1 16.52 -14.90 15.33
C LEU A 1 16.09 -14.23 16.62
N SER A 2 15.43 -14.96 17.54
CA SER A 2 15.13 -14.49 18.89
C SER A 2 16.34 -13.90 19.62
N ASP A 3 17.52 -14.46 19.38
CA ASP A 3 18.79 -14.03 20.01
C ASP A 3 19.53 -12.91 19.24
N HIS A 4 19.03 -12.50 18.07
CA HIS A 4 19.66 -11.48 17.21
C HIS A 4 18.63 -10.46 16.69
N PRO A 5 18.12 -9.56 17.55
CA PRO A 5 17.06 -8.60 17.20
C PRO A 5 17.48 -7.50 16.20
N ASN A 6 18.77 -7.42 15.90
CA ASN A 6 19.36 -6.42 14.98
C ASN A 6 19.46 -6.93 13.54
N ILE A 7 18.94 -8.12 13.24
CA ILE A 7 18.97 -8.69 11.89
C ILE A 7 17.58 -8.62 11.26
N ILE A 8 17.51 -8.05 10.05
CA ILE A 8 16.33 -8.10 9.19
C ILE A 8 16.56 -9.13 8.10
N ILE A 9 15.63 -10.07 7.97
CA ILE A 9 15.58 -11.00 6.85
C ILE A 9 14.44 -10.57 5.92
N THR A 10 14.77 -10.30 4.66
CA THR A 10 13.78 -9.90 3.65
C THR A 10 14.12 -10.53 2.29
N ARG A 11 13.26 -10.36 1.30
CA ARG A 11 13.55 -10.74 -0.09
C ARG A 11 14.14 -9.58 -0.85
N ALA A 12 14.95 -9.86 -1.85
CA ALA A 12 15.39 -8.86 -2.81
C ALA A 12 14.22 -8.37 -3.69
N ASP A 13 14.34 -7.15 -4.21
CA ASP A 13 13.38 -6.56 -5.15
C ASP A 13 13.28 -7.36 -6.45
N LYS A 14 14.40 -7.94 -6.88
CA LYS A 14 14.49 -8.80 -8.05
C LYS A 14 15.19 -10.10 -7.69
N ARG A 15 14.81 -11.15 -8.43
CA ARG A 15 15.26 -12.53 -8.24
C ARG A 15 14.73 -13.11 -6.92
N ASN A 16 14.54 -14.43 -6.88
CA ASN A 16 14.07 -15.11 -5.68
C ASN A 16 15.22 -15.30 -4.68
N VAL A 17 15.75 -14.19 -4.15
CA VAL A 17 16.93 -14.15 -3.28
C VAL A 17 16.55 -13.62 -1.91
N THR A 18 16.98 -14.32 -0.86
CA THR A 18 16.88 -13.87 0.53
C THR A 18 18.07 -12.97 0.86
N VAL A 19 17.81 -11.84 1.52
CA VAL A 19 18.82 -10.86 1.93
C VAL A 19 18.76 -10.71 3.45
N VAL A 20 19.93 -10.73 4.05
CA VAL A 20 20.14 -10.47 5.47
C VAL A 20 20.74 -9.08 5.61
N LEU A 21 20.10 -8.22 6.40
CA LEU A 21 20.49 -6.83 6.61
C LEU A 21 20.65 -6.54 8.09
N ASP A 22 21.58 -5.65 8.41
CA ASP A 22 21.60 -4.98 9.70
C ASP A 22 20.39 -4.02 9.80
N ARG A 23 19.70 -4.07 10.94
CA ARG A 23 18.48 -3.33 11.20
C ARG A 23 18.71 -1.82 11.20
N ASP A 24 19.79 -1.35 11.82
CA ASP A 24 20.06 0.07 11.96
C ASP A 24 20.45 0.66 10.61
N ILE A 25 21.31 -0.04 9.86
CA ILE A 25 21.64 0.34 8.46
C ILE A 25 20.39 0.41 7.60
N TYR A 26 19.47 -0.55 7.74
CA TYR A 26 18.22 -0.55 6.99
C TYR A 26 17.31 0.63 7.36
N ILE A 27 17.15 0.93 8.66
CA ILE A 27 16.34 2.05 9.14
C ILE A 27 16.92 3.37 8.63
N THR A 28 18.24 3.59 8.74
CA THR A 28 18.90 4.78 8.21
C THR A 28 18.68 4.93 6.70
N LYS A 29 18.82 3.85 5.93
CA LYS A 29 18.53 3.88 4.49
C LYS A 29 17.08 4.23 4.18
N MET A 30 16.12 3.70 4.94
CA MET A 30 14.71 4.04 4.79
C MET A 30 14.43 5.50 5.14
N GLN A 31 15.00 6.02 6.22
CA GLN A 31 14.87 7.42 6.61
C GLN A 31 15.44 8.35 5.56
N ASN A 32 16.65 8.09 5.07
CA ASN A 32 17.28 8.90 4.01
C ASN A 32 16.44 8.96 2.74
N LEU A 33 15.72 7.88 2.40
CA LEU A 33 14.82 7.85 1.25
C LEU A 33 13.50 8.62 1.49
N LEU A 34 13.04 8.70 2.74
CA LEU A 34 11.78 9.36 3.11
C LEU A 34 11.98 10.83 3.51
N PHE A 35 13.21 11.27 3.77
CA PHE A 35 13.59 12.65 4.09
C PHE A 35 13.75 13.53 2.83
N ASP A 36 13.35 13.03 1.67
CA ASP A 36 13.31 13.84 0.45
C ASP A 36 12.11 14.79 0.48
N ASP A 37 12.35 16.04 0.87
CA ASP A 37 11.35 17.11 0.95
C ASP A 37 10.81 17.54 -0.42
N SER A 38 11.43 17.12 -1.53
CA SER A 38 10.89 17.36 -2.87
C SER A 38 9.76 16.40 -3.24
N THR A 39 9.74 15.21 -2.63
CA THR A 39 8.75 14.14 -2.91
C THR A 39 7.77 13.93 -1.76
N TYR A 40 8.24 14.03 -0.51
CA TYR A 40 7.46 13.70 0.68
C TYR A 40 7.22 14.92 1.57
N THR A 41 6.13 14.88 2.33
CA THR A 41 5.83 15.88 3.35
C THR A 41 5.51 15.21 4.67
N VAL A 42 6.04 15.77 5.76
CA VAL A 42 5.82 15.25 7.10
C VAL A 42 4.39 15.56 7.53
N ILE A 43 3.65 14.52 7.93
CA ILE A 43 2.30 14.65 8.45
C ILE A 43 2.36 14.65 9.98
N THR A 44 1.87 15.73 10.61
CA THR A 44 1.89 15.91 12.07
C THR A 44 0.72 15.22 12.78
N LYS A 45 -0.35 14.86 12.06
CA LYS A 45 -1.55 14.25 12.60
C LYS A 45 -2.05 13.12 11.71
N ASP A 46 -2.34 11.97 12.31
CA ASP A 46 -2.93 10.84 11.60
C ASP A 46 -4.23 11.24 10.87
N SER A 47 -4.19 11.19 9.55
CA SER A 47 -5.29 11.54 8.65
C SER A 47 -6.24 10.38 8.38
N THR A 48 -5.95 9.17 8.90
CA THR A 48 -6.73 7.95 8.64
C THR A 48 -8.19 8.13 9.02
N LYS A 49 -8.47 8.72 10.20
CA LYS A 49 -9.85 9.04 10.63
C LYS A 49 -10.57 9.97 9.65
N LYS A 50 -9.86 10.98 9.12
CA LYS A 50 -10.43 11.92 8.14
C LYS A 50 -10.76 11.20 6.83
N VAL A 51 -9.86 10.33 6.35
CA VAL A 51 -10.08 9.52 5.14
C VAL A 51 -11.27 8.57 5.33
N CYS A 52 -11.34 7.86 6.47
CA CYS A 52 -12.47 6.99 6.77
C CYS A 52 -13.80 7.76 6.83
N ASN A 53 -13.83 8.92 7.49
CA ASN A 53 -15.04 9.74 7.57
C ASN A 53 -15.48 10.26 6.19
N ASN A 54 -14.54 10.66 5.34
CA ASN A 54 -14.84 11.07 3.97
C ASN A 54 -15.42 9.91 3.15
N LEU A 55 -14.85 8.70 3.28
CA LEU A 55 -15.39 7.49 2.65
C LEU A 55 -16.80 7.18 3.14
N LYS A 56 -17.03 7.24 4.47
CA LYS A 56 -18.36 7.05 5.06
C LYS A 56 -19.40 8.00 4.46
N SER A 57 -19.06 9.29 4.40
CA SER A 57 -19.93 10.31 3.80
C SER A 57 -20.18 10.07 2.31
N LEU A 58 -19.17 9.62 1.56
CA LEU A 58 -19.34 9.26 0.15
C LEU A 58 -20.30 8.08 -0.03
N LEU A 59 -20.07 6.98 0.70
CA LEU A 59 -20.89 5.77 0.63
C LEU A 59 -22.33 6.03 1.09
N ALA A 60 -22.53 6.89 2.10
CA ALA A 60 -23.86 7.28 2.55
C ALA A 60 -24.62 8.03 1.44
N ARG A 61 -23.96 8.94 0.71
CA ARG A 61 -24.56 9.61 -0.45
C ARG A 61 -24.89 8.61 -1.56
N TRP A 62 -23.97 7.71 -1.90
CA TRP A 62 -24.20 6.70 -2.94
C TRP A 62 -25.38 5.79 -2.60
N ARG A 63 -25.53 5.42 -1.34
CA ARG A 63 -26.71 4.68 -0.87
C ARG A 63 -27.98 5.52 -0.98
N LYS A 64 -27.94 6.81 -0.64
CA LYS A 64 -29.09 7.72 -0.75
C LYS A 64 -29.60 7.86 -2.19
N PHE A 65 -28.69 7.81 -3.17
CA PHE A 65 -29.02 7.86 -4.59
C PHE A 65 -29.18 6.47 -5.24
N ASP A 66 -29.24 5.40 -4.44
CA ASP A 66 -29.38 4.01 -4.89
C ASP A 66 -28.31 3.54 -5.90
N TYR A 67 -27.12 4.16 -5.89
CA TYR A 67 -25.98 3.72 -6.71
C TYR A 67 -25.36 2.41 -6.18
N ILE A 68 -25.56 2.11 -4.89
CA ILE A 68 -25.08 0.88 -4.26
C ILE A 68 -26.16 0.29 -3.35
N SER A 69 -26.25 -1.03 -3.33
CA SER A 69 -27.15 -1.74 -2.41
C SER A 69 -26.70 -1.61 -0.95
N ILE A 70 -27.61 -1.86 -0.01
CA ILE A 70 -27.28 -1.83 1.41
C ILE A 70 -26.22 -2.86 1.81
N SER A 71 -26.22 -4.03 1.16
CA SER A 71 -25.19 -5.06 1.34
C SER A 71 -23.83 -4.54 0.89
N ARG A 72 -23.76 -3.91 -0.29
CA ARG A 72 -22.54 -3.29 -0.80
C ARG A 72 -22.05 -2.18 0.11
N TYR A 73 -22.93 -1.27 0.54
CA TYR A 73 -22.60 -0.23 1.52
C TYR A 73 -21.91 -0.81 2.77
N LYS A 74 -22.50 -1.85 3.40
CA LYS A 74 -21.92 -2.49 4.59
C LYS A 74 -20.57 -3.14 4.31
N SER A 75 -20.39 -3.77 3.15
CA SER A 75 -19.11 -4.39 2.78
C SER A 75 -17.98 -3.39 2.49
N LEU A 76 -18.32 -2.19 2.02
CA LEU A 76 -17.36 -1.13 1.70
C LEU A 76 -17.06 -0.22 2.89
N LEU A 77 -17.92 -0.26 3.90
CA LEU A 77 -17.79 0.52 5.11
C LEU A 77 -16.68 -0.07 6.00
N LEU A 78 -15.50 0.54 5.94
CA LEU A 78 -14.46 0.31 6.96
C LEU A 78 -14.59 1.32 8.10
N THR A 79 -14.70 0.82 9.33
CA THR A 79 -14.64 1.62 10.55
C THR A 79 -13.20 1.77 11.06
N ASP A 80 -12.40 0.71 10.96
CA ASP A 80 -11.05 0.64 11.53
C ASP A 80 -10.01 0.44 10.43
N GLY A 81 -9.57 1.54 9.84
CA GLY A 81 -8.50 1.54 8.85
C GLY A 81 -7.13 1.43 9.50
N ILE A 82 -6.30 0.50 9.04
CA ILE A 82 -4.89 0.44 9.41
C ILE A 82 -4.12 1.46 8.57
N ILE A 83 -3.20 2.21 9.21
CA ILE A 83 -2.28 3.11 8.51
C ILE A 83 -1.40 2.26 7.57
N PRO A 84 -1.33 2.60 6.26
CA PRO A 84 -0.44 1.91 5.34
C PRO A 84 1.00 1.95 5.83
N ARG A 85 1.69 0.81 5.77
CA ARG A 85 3.07 0.69 6.25
C ARG A 85 4.04 0.71 5.08
N ALA A 86 5.08 1.53 5.14
CA ALA A 86 6.15 1.51 4.15
C ALA A 86 7.27 0.53 4.58
N TYR A 87 7.82 -0.20 3.61
CA TYR A 87 9.03 -1.01 3.78
C TYR A 87 9.87 -1.00 2.50
N GLY A 88 11.15 -1.32 2.61
CA GLY A 88 12.12 -1.31 1.53
C GLY A 88 12.53 -2.71 1.11
N LEU A 89 12.50 -2.98 -0.20
CA LEU A 89 13.13 -4.17 -0.78
C LEU A 89 14.52 -3.84 -1.34
N PRO A 90 15.59 -4.55 -0.96
CA PRO A 90 16.94 -4.26 -1.46
C PRO A 90 17.06 -4.56 -2.96
N LYS A 91 17.47 -3.55 -3.73
CA LYS A 91 17.84 -3.67 -5.14
C LYS A 91 19.29 -4.17 -5.25
N ILE A 92 19.50 -5.46 -5.00
CA ILE A 92 20.84 -6.08 -4.98
C ILE A 92 21.62 -5.99 -6.31
N HIS A 93 20.93 -5.69 -7.41
CA HIS A 93 21.50 -5.52 -8.74
C HIS A 93 21.94 -4.08 -9.04
N LYS A 94 21.82 -3.16 -8.08
CA LYS A 94 22.22 -1.75 -8.20
C LYS A 94 23.36 -1.47 -7.22
N GLN A 95 24.26 -0.57 -7.61
CA GLN A 95 25.34 -0.10 -6.75
C GLN A 95 24.77 0.51 -5.46
N ASN A 96 25.49 0.37 -4.35
CA ASN A 96 25.11 0.81 -3.01
C ASN A 96 23.86 0.14 -2.41
N PHE A 97 23.29 -0.86 -3.09
CA PHE A 97 22.14 -1.64 -2.61
C PHE A 97 20.97 -0.75 -2.17
N LEU A 98 20.51 0.11 -3.08
CA LEU A 98 19.38 1.01 -2.86
C LEU A 98 18.11 0.23 -2.51
N LEU A 99 17.23 0.77 -1.67
CA LEU A 99 15.95 0.15 -1.36
C LEU A 99 14.86 0.61 -2.36
N ARG A 100 13.95 -0.29 -2.73
CA ARG A 100 12.67 0.04 -3.36
C ARG A 100 11.63 0.18 -2.27
N ILE A 101 11.09 1.39 -2.07
CA ILE A 101 9.99 1.59 -1.14
C ILE A 101 8.71 0.93 -1.70
N ILE A 102 8.06 0.13 -0.87
CA ILE A 102 6.76 -0.48 -1.09
C ILE A 102 5.84 -0.02 0.03
N VAL A 103 4.66 0.47 -0.34
CA VAL A 103 3.61 0.84 0.62
C VAL A 103 2.61 -0.30 0.71
N LEU A 104 2.55 -0.95 1.87
CA LEU A 104 1.58 -1.98 2.17
C LEU A 104 0.23 -1.34 2.47
N SER A 105 -0.63 -1.30 1.45
CA SER A 105 -2.01 -0.82 1.56
C SER A 105 -3.03 -1.93 1.77
N ILE A 106 -2.59 -3.18 1.95
CA ILE A 106 -3.48 -4.31 2.27
C ILE A 106 -4.14 -4.03 3.63
N ASN A 107 -5.45 -4.22 3.70
CA ASN A 107 -6.28 -3.92 4.89
C ASN A 107 -6.26 -2.45 5.33
N SER A 108 -5.80 -1.53 4.46
CA SER A 108 -5.93 -0.10 4.70
C SER A 108 -7.40 0.36 4.57
N SER A 109 -7.69 1.56 5.08
CA SER A 109 -9.01 2.20 5.05
C SER A 109 -9.68 2.22 3.67
N LEU A 110 -8.90 2.25 2.59
CA LEU A 110 -9.40 2.36 1.21
C LEU A 110 -9.30 1.07 0.42
N HIS A 111 -8.72 -0.01 0.96
CA HIS A 111 -8.44 -1.23 0.19
C HIS A 111 -9.70 -1.86 -0.41
N ALA A 112 -10.75 -2.07 0.39
CA ALA A 112 -12.01 -2.64 -0.08
C ALA A 112 -12.69 -1.75 -1.13
N PHE A 113 -12.64 -0.43 -0.93
CA PHE A 113 -13.20 0.55 -1.86
C PHE A 113 -12.44 0.58 -3.19
N ALA A 114 -11.11 0.53 -3.16
CA ALA A 114 -10.29 0.46 -4.36
C ALA A 114 -10.55 -0.82 -5.17
N ASN A 115 -10.66 -1.98 -4.50
CA ASN A 115 -10.99 -3.24 -5.16
C ASN A 115 -12.38 -3.23 -5.79
N PHE A 116 -13.34 -2.59 -5.13
CA PHE A 116 -14.67 -2.40 -5.68
C PHE A 116 -14.64 -1.57 -6.97
N LEU A 117 -13.97 -0.41 -6.96
CA LEU A 117 -13.81 0.41 -8.16
C LEU A 117 -13.06 -0.34 -9.26
N HIS A 118 -12.00 -1.06 -8.90
CA HIS A 118 -11.25 -1.89 -9.84
C HIS A 118 -12.15 -2.94 -10.50
N SER A 119 -13.02 -3.61 -9.75
CA SER A 119 -13.94 -4.61 -10.31
C SER A 119 -14.91 -4.01 -11.32
N ILE A 120 -15.42 -2.80 -11.06
CA ILE A 120 -16.30 -2.08 -11.98
C ILE A 120 -15.51 -1.73 -13.25
N LEU A 121 -14.34 -1.11 -13.10
CA LEU A 121 -13.51 -0.73 -14.25
C LEU A 121 -13.13 -1.95 -15.08
N TYR A 122 -12.69 -3.03 -14.45
CA TYR A 122 -12.29 -4.26 -15.12
C TYR A 122 -13.43 -4.87 -15.96
N GLN A 123 -14.67 -4.81 -15.46
CA GLN A 123 -15.83 -5.33 -16.17
C GLN A 123 -16.24 -4.48 -17.38
N HIS A 124 -16.04 -3.17 -17.31
CA HIS A 124 -16.55 -2.23 -18.32
C HIS A 124 -15.48 -1.73 -19.29
N LEU A 125 -14.20 -1.92 -18.98
CA LEU A 125 -13.12 -1.55 -19.89
C LEU A 125 -12.94 -2.61 -20.99
N PRO A 126 -12.80 -2.20 -22.26
CA PRO A 126 -12.54 -3.13 -23.34
C PRO A 126 -11.19 -3.80 -23.15
N ARG A 127 -11.12 -5.11 -23.43
CA ARG A 127 -9.83 -5.81 -23.48
C ARG A 127 -8.99 -5.22 -24.61
N SER A 128 -7.72 -4.95 -24.31
CA SER A 128 -6.78 -4.52 -25.34
C SER A 128 -6.66 -5.59 -26.42
N LYS A 129 -6.61 -5.16 -27.68
CA LYS A 129 -6.47 -6.07 -28.84
C LYS A 129 -5.16 -6.87 -28.78
N SER A 130 -4.14 -6.32 -28.13
CA SER A 130 -2.89 -6.97 -27.81
C SER A 130 -2.72 -7.05 -26.30
N TYR A 131 -2.41 -8.23 -25.78
CA TYR A 131 -1.94 -8.40 -24.40
C TYR A 131 -0.90 -9.51 -24.36
N ILE A 132 0.12 -9.34 -23.52
CA ILE A 132 1.07 -10.40 -23.20
C ILE A 132 0.49 -11.11 -21.98
N LYS A 133 0.24 -12.41 -22.11
CA LYS A 133 -0.19 -13.26 -21.00
C LYS A 133 1.01 -13.39 -20.05
N ASN A 134 0.86 -13.00 -18.79
CA ASN A 134 1.91 -13.23 -17.80
C ASN A 134 2.13 -14.74 -17.69
N SER A 135 3.37 -15.17 -17.92
CA SER A 135 3.82 -16.55 -17.74
C SER A 135 3.77 -17.00 -16.28
#